data_AF-A0A166VHR3-F1
#
_entry.id   AF-A0A166VHR3-F1
#
_cell.length_a   1.000
_cell.length_b   1.000
_cell.length_c   1.000
_cell.angle_alpha   90.00
_cell.angle_beta   90.00
_cell.angle_gamma   90.00
#
_symmetry.space_group_name_H-M   'P 1'
#
loop_
_entity.id
_entity.type
_entity.pdbx_description
1 polymer ?
#
loop_
_entity_poly.entity_id
_entity_poly.type
_entity_poly.pdbx_seq_one_letter_code
_entity_poly.pdbx_strand_id
1 'polypeptide(L)'
;MQRTQIAGLILIGVVLVIGIVVKHTVKTNNDVIFAAISDYTEKGLWELPRKSKYFTYTYSEGSKLKAYAETSGWPGELERGFGKEYLDNALQYANRISDKSYSEIRINKELRENAINIYFFNSDRSTPFDDYKDNCAYLGFKNIVICDINLIRNVSLVSYIENELESTLEGQHFSTILDNKPSFRKLVLLRHLGPAHNVMLWVIGHEIGHIASGHKTGHFAEANGFSKIMQFPEETADLEIEADQFAFKSFGNTETRAAFFWAIHEMTTHEINKQLLAKGKKLDVNLKDFNDPILLKVISKTHPPMLKRLLAFGVAINRNSSFNADYLEKINENTRLER
;
A
#
# COMPACT_ATOMS: atom_id res chain seq x y z
N MET A 1 14.35 -61.53 -29.68
CA MET A 1 14.36 -60.06 -29.64
C MET A 1 12.99 -59.41 -29.36
N GLN A 2 11.88 -60.14 -29.23
CA GLN A 2 10.54 -59.52 -29.21
C GLN A 2 9.98 -59.09 -27.85
N ARG A 3 10.32 -59.73 -26.72
CA ARG A 3 9.68 -59.41 -25.42
C ARG A 3 10.26 -58.17 -24.71
N THR A 4 11.57 -57.97 -24.79
CA THR A 4 12.25 -56.84 -24.16
C THR A 4 11.94 -55.50 -24.84
N GLN A 5 11.75 -55.51 -26.17
CA GLN A 5 11.38 -54.30 -26.92
C GLN A 5 9.95 -53.84 -26.62
N ILE A 6 9.00 -54.78 -26.48
CA ILE A 6 7.61 -54.47 -26.13
C ILE A 6 7.51 -53.89 -24.71
N ALA A 7 8.24 -54.46 -23.75
CA ALA A 7 8.29 -53.94 -22.38
C ALA A 7 8.86 -52.52 -22.32
N GLY A 8 9.89 -52.21 -23.13
CA GLY A 8 10.46 -50.86 -23.23
C GLY A 8 9.46 -49.83 -23.78
N LEU A 9 8.70 -50.17 -24.82
CA LEU A 9 7.70 -49.28 -25.41
C LEU A 9 6.52 -49.01 -24.46
N ILE A 10 6.06 -50.03 -23.72
CA ILE A 10 4.99 -49.86 -22.71
C ILE A 10 5.46 -48.93 -21.59
N LEU A 11 6.68 -49.08 -21.09
CA LEU A 11 7.23 -48.23 -20.04
C LEU A 11 7.32 -46.76 -20.49
N ILE A 12 7.79 -46.50 -21.71
CA ILE A 12 7.85 -45.15 -22.28
C ILE A 12 6.45 -44.54 -22.39
N GLY A 13 5.47 -45.33 -22.86
CA GLY A 13 4.07 -44.90 -22.94
C GLY A 13 3.49 -44.53 -21.56
N VAL A 14 3.73 -45.36 -20.54
CA VAL A 14 3.28 -45.10 -19.17
C VAL A 14 3.93 -43.85 -18.59
N VAL A 15 5.25 -43.66 -18.77
CA VAL A 15 5.95 -42.46 -18.29
C VAL A 15 5.45 -41.19 -18.98
N LEU A 16 5.18 -41.24 -20.29
CA LEU A 16 4.60 -40.10 -21.01
C LEU A 16 3.19 -39.77 -20.53
N VAL A 17 2.33 -40.78 -20.34
CA VAL A 17 0.97 -40.57 -19.82
C VAL A 17 1.02 -40.02 -18.41
N ILE A 18 1.88 -40.56 -17.52
CA ILE A 18 2.08 -40.02 -16.17
C ILE A 18 2.61 -38.59 -16.24
N GLY A 19 3.57 -38.29 -17.12
CA GLY A 19 4.10 -36.93 -17.30
C GLY A 19 3.04 -35.94 -17.77
N ILE A 20 2.18 -36.33 -18.71
CA ILE A 20 1.06 -35.51 -19.22
C ILE A 20 0.00 -35.31 -18.13
N VAL A 21 -0.38 -36.39 -17.43
CA VAL A 21 -1.35 -36.33 -16.32
C VAL A 21 -0.79 -35.46 -15.21
N VAL A 22 0.43 -35.69 -14.70
CA VAL A 22 1.06 -34.85 -13.67
C VAL A 22 1.15 -33.39 -14.12
N LYS A 23 1.51 -33.11 -15.37
CA LYS A 23 1.52 -31.73 -15.92
C LYS A 23 0.12 -31.10 -15.99
N HIS A 24 -0.94 -31.88 -16.17
CA HIS A 24 -2.33 -31.40 -16.16
C HIS A 24 -2.98 -31.36 -14.77
N THR A 25 -2.52 -32.18 -13.83
CA THR A 25 -3.08 -32.26 -12.48
C THR A 25 -2.43 -31.26 -11.52
N VAL A 26 -1.17 -30.88 -11.75
CA VAL A 26 -0.51 -29.82 -10.97
C VAL A 26 -1.05 -28.47 -11.45
N LYS A 27 -2.16 -28.02 -10.83
CA LYS A 27 -2.56 -26.62 -10.89
C LYS A 27 -1.36 -25.78 -10.47
N THR A 28 -0.98 -24.83 -11.30
CA THR A 28 0.05 -23.87 -10.93
C THR A 28 -0.47 -23.02 -9.77
N ASN A 29 0.41 -22.43 -8.96
CA ASN A 29 -0.01 -21.49 -7.91
C ASN A 29 -0.88 -20.36 -8.50
N ASN A 30 -0.62 -19.95 -9.74
CA ASN A 30 -1.40 -18.94 -10.45
C ASN A 30 -2.84 -19.39 -10.72
N ASP A 31 -3.07 -20.67 -11.04
CA ASP A 31 -4.42 -21.20 -11.26
C ASP A 31 -5.25 -21.23 -9.98
N VAL A 32 -4.59 -21.54 -8.85
CA VAL A 32 -5.22 -21.52 -7.52
C VAL A 32 -5.57 -20.09 -7.12
N ILE A 33 -4.65 -19.16 -7.29
CA ILE A 33 -4.86 -17.72 -7.03
C ILE A 33 -5.98 -17.18 -7.92
N PHE A 34 -6.01 -17.52 -9.21
CA PHE A 34 -7.04 -17.03 -10.13
C PHE A 34 -8.43 -17.58 -9.79
N ALA A 35 -8.53 -18.86 -9.48
CA ALA A 35 -9.77 -19.46 -9.01
C ALA A 35 -10.27 -18.77 -7.73
N ALA A 36 -9.36 -18.44 -6.81
CA ALA A 36 -9.69 -17.70 -5.59
C ALA A 36 -10.14 -16.26 -5.86
N ILE A 37 -9.49 -15.56 -6.80
CA ILE A 37 -9.91 -14.20 -7.21
C ILE A 37 -11.32 -14.24 -7.80
N SER A 38 -11.62 -15.20 -8.68
CA SER A 38 -12.95 -15.38 -9.26
C SER A 38 -13.99 -15.63 -8.16
N ASP A 39 -13.71 -16.61 -7.29
CA ASP A 39 -14.60 -16.99 -6.18
C ASP A 39 -14.87 -15.82 -5.23
N TYR A 40 -13.84 -15.05 -4.87
CA TYR A 40 -13.98 -13.86 -4.02
C TYR A 40 -14.81 -12.77 -4.68
N THR A 41 -14.65 -12.58 -5.99
CA THR A 41 -15.40 -11.58 -6.75
C THR A 41 -16.86 -11.97 -6.85
N GLU A 42 -17.15 -13.22 -7.24
CA GLU A 42 -18.50 -13.76 -7.38
C GLU A 42 -19.28 -13.75 -6.06
N LYS A 43 -18.59 -14.07 -4.95
CA LYS A 43 -19.19 -14.08 -3.61
C LYS A 43 -19.19 -12.70 -2.93
N GLY A 44 -18.63 -11.66 -3.55
CA GLY A 44 -18.53 -10.32 -2.96
C GLY A 44 -17.72 -10.29 -1.65
N LEU A 45 -16.68 -11.12 -1.55
CA LEU A 45 -15.86 -11.25 -0.32
C LEU A 45 -14.77 -10.18 -0.20
N TRP A 46 -14.57 -9.37 -1.23
CA TRP A 46 -13.61 -8.27 -1.21
C TRP A 46 -14.09 -7.13 -0.30
N GLU A 47 -13.18 -6.54 0.47
CA GLU A 47 -13.47 -5.49 1.44
C GLU A 47 -12.79 -4.19 1.04
N LEU A 48 -13.51 -3.07 1.05
CA LEU A 48 -12.90 -1.75 0.92
C LEU A 48 -12.32 -1.28 2.26
N PRO A 49 -11.27 -0.45 2.25
CA PRO A 49 -10.71 0.09 3.49
C PRO A 49 -11.77 0.82 4.30
N ARG A 50 -11.77 0.59 5.62
CA ARG A 50 -12.76 1.19 6.52
C ARG A 50 -12.66 2.71 6.48
N LYS A 51 -13.82 3.38 6.48
CA LYS A 51 -13.90 4.82 6.77
C LYS A 51 -13.72 5.09 8.25
N SER A 52 -12.96 6.13 8.60
CA SER A 52 -12.92 6.60 9.99
C SER A 52 -14.32 7.04 10.42
N LYS A 53 -14.75 6.67 11.63
CA LYS A 53 -16.04 7.11 12.17
C LYS A 53 -16.07 8.63 12.42
N TYR A 54 -14.91 9.25 12.62
CA TYR A 54 -14.80 10.71 12.78
C TYR A 54 -14.95 11.46 11.48
N PHE A 55 -14.72 10.79 10.36
CA PHE A 55 -15.02 11.35 9.06
C PHE A 55 -16.50 11.66 8.94
N THR A 56 -17.43 10.76 9.30
CA THR A 56 -18.87 11.02 9.17
C THR A 56 -19.37 12.20 10.03
N TYR A 57 -18.72 12.49 11.16
CA TYR A 57 -19.02 13.69 11.95
C TYR A 57 -18.52 14.98 11.30
N THR A 58 -17.49 14.89 10.46
CA THR A 58 -17.05 16.02 9.65
C THR A 58 -17.96 16.34 8.44
N TYR A 59 -19.04 15.55 8.25
CA TYR A 59 -20.02 15.63 7.15
C TYR A 59 -21.37 16.22 7.57
N SER A 60 -21.41 17.18 8.49
CA SER A 60 -22.64 17.96 8.67
C SER A 60 -23.04 18.65 7.36
N GLU A 61 -24.31 18.55 6.97
CA GLU A 61 -24.87 19.17 5.77
C GLU A 61 -24.55 20.69 5.76
N GLY A 62 -24.08 21.19 4.62
CA GLY A 62 -23.74 22.61 4.43
C GLY A 62 -22.32 23.02 4.84
N SER A 63 -21.50 22.13 5.40
CA SER A 63 -20.13 22.49 5.75
C SER A 63 -19.20 22.56 4.52
N LYS A 64 -18.33 23.59 4.45
CA LYS A 64 -17.25 23.69 3.44
C LYS A 64 -16.32 22.46 3.45
N LEU A 65 -16.27 21.76 4.57
CA LEU A 65 -15.53 20.52 4.77
C LEU A 65 -16.16 19.31 4.06
N LYS A 66 -17.49 19.26 3.94
CA LYS A 66 -18.15 18.25 3.10
C LYS A 66 -17.72 18.41 1.64
N ALA A 67 -17.74 19.64 1.13
CA ALA A 67 -17.26 19.93 -0.23
C ALA A 67 -15.79 19.54 -0.41
N TYR A 68 -14.92 19.90 0.55
CA TYR A 68 -13.51 19.50 0.52
C TYR A 68 -13.36 17.98 0.52
N ALA A 69 -14.03 17.26 1.42
CA ALA A 69 -13.92 15.81 1.54
C ALA A 69 -14.54 15.05 0.34
N GLU A 70 -15.61 15.58 -0.26
CA GLU A 70 -16.17 15.08 -1.53
C GLU A 70 -15.20 15.30 -2.70
N THR A 71 -14.47 16.43 -2.72
CA THR A 71 -13.43 16.70 -3.73
C THR A 71 -12.12 15.96 -3.48
N SER A 72 -11.77 15.70 -2.22
CA SER A 72 -10.51 15.09 -1.81
C SER A 72 -10.59 13.58 -1.65
N GLY A 73 -11.78 12.96 -1.65
CA GLY A 73 -11.91 11.51 -1.54
C GLY A 73 -11.45 10.96 -0.17
N TRP A 74 -11.49 9.64 0.00
CA TRP A 74 -11.10 8.95 1.23
C TRP A 74 -10.24 7.73 0.90
N PRO A 75 -9.32 7.28 1.79
CA PRO A 75 -8.56 6.04 1.58
C PRO A 75 -9.41 4.80 1.25
N GLY A 76 -10.60 4.69 1.84
CA GLY A 76 -11.58 3.66 1.49
C GLY A 76 -12.42 3.90 0.22
N GLU A 77 -12.30 5.07 -0.43
CA GLU A 77 -13.01 5.44 -1.67
C GLU A 77 -12.02 5.92 -2.74
N LEU A 78 -11.12 5.03 -3.12
CA LEU A 78 -10.11 5.25 -4.16
C LEU A 78 -10.69 5.69 -5.52
N GLU A 79 -11.93 5.34 -5.83
CA GLU A 79 -12.60 5.71 -7.09
C GLU A 79 -13.24 7.11 -7.05
N ARG A 80 -12.94 7.95 -6.04
CA ARG A 80 -13.47 9.32 -5.91
C ARG A 80 -12.40 10.34 -5.48
N GLY A 81 -12.71 11.61 -5.74
CA GLY A 81 -11.90 12.76 -5.31
C GLY A 81 -10.41 12.64 -5.67
N PHE A 82 -9.54 12.96 -4.71
CA PHE A 82 -8.09 12.89 -4.88
C PHE A 82 -7.58 11.47 -5.17
N GLY A 83 -8.18 10.44 -4.54
CA GLY A 83 -7.84 9.05 -4.84
C GLY A 83 -8.05 8.73 -6.31
N LYS A 84 -9.17 9.19 -6.89
CA LYS A 84 -9.44 9.03 -8.32
C LYS A 84 -8.46 9.82 -9.18
N GLU A 85 -8.20 11.09 -8.84
CA GLU A 85 -7.24 11.91 -9.57
C GLU A 85 -5.85 11.25 -9.60
N TYR A 86 -5.39 10.73 -8.45
CA TYR A 86 -4.16 9.97 -8.34
C TYR A 86 -4.15 8.75 -9.24
N LEU A 87 -5.22 7.93 -9.21
CA LEU A 87 -5.32 6.73 -10.03
C LEU A 87 -5.38 7.05 -11.53
N ASP A 88 -6.07 8.13 -11.92
CA ASP A 88 -6.10 8.59 -13.31
C ASP A 88 -4.71 9.04 -13.76
N ASN A 89 -3.97 9.75 -12.92
CA ASN A 89 -2.57 10.15 -13.18
C ASN A 89 -1.65 8.94 -13.27
N ALA A 90 -1.80 7.97 -12.37
CA ALA A 90 -1.04 6.72 -12.37
C ALA A 90 -1.31 5.92 -13.66
N LEU A 91 -2.57 5.79 -14.07
CA LEU A 91 -2.95 5.12 -15.32
C LEU A 91 -2.35 5.81 -16.54
N GLN A 92 -2.45 7.14 -16.61
CA GLN A 92 -1.83 7.94 -17.68
C GLN A 92 -0.31 7.78 -17.69
N TYR A 93 0.33 7.72 -16.52
CA TYR A 93 1.77 7.55 -16.46
C TYR A 93 2.20 6.13 -16.82
N ALA A 94 1.47 5.11 -16.36
CA ALA A 94 1.69 3.72 -16.75
C ALA A 94 1.62 3.53 -18.27
N ASN A 95 0.59 4.10 -18.91
CA ASN A 95 0.44 4.08 -20.37
C ASN A 95 1.54 4.83 -21.14
N ARG A 96 2.27 5.75 -20.49
CA ARG A 96 3.38 6.47 -21.12
C ARG A 96 4.70 5.71 -21.08
N ILE A 97 4.93 4.92 -20.04
CA ILE A 97 6.21 4.25 -19.82
C ILE A 97 6.18 2.75 -20.15
N SER A 98 4.98 2.17 -20.23
CA SER A 98 4.79 0.74 -20.52
C SER A 98 4.61 0.51 -22.02
N ASP A 99 5.08 -0.63 -22.52
CA ASP A 99 4.77 -1.11 -23.87
C ASP A 99 3.31 -1.62 -23.99
N LYS A 100 2.60 -1.72 -22.87
CA LYS A 100 1.19 -2.11 -22.81
C LYS A 100 0.28 -0.90 -22.74
N SER A 101 -0.93 -1.04 -23.30
CA SER A 101 -2.01 -0.08 -23.12
C SER A 101 -3.04 -0.60 -22.14
N TYR A 102 -3.22 0.12 -21.04
CA TYR A 102 -4.20 -0.12 -20.00
C TYR A 102 -5.39 0.83 -20.20
N SER A 103 -6.60 0.27 -20.24
CA SER A 103 -7.84 1.02 -20.45
C SER A 103 -8.39 1.66 -19.18
N GLU A 104 -8.18 1.01 -18.03
CA GLU A 104 -8.70 1.44 -16.73
C GLU A 104 -7.93 0.81 -15.56
N ILE A 105 -8.11 1.39 -14.37
CA ILE A 105 -7.78 0.76 -13.09
C ILE A 105 -9.09 0.25 -12.48
N ARG A 106 -9.13 -1.00 -12.05
CA ARG A 106 -10.32 -1.67 -11.51
C ARG A 106 -10.06 -2.13 -10.08
N ILE A 107 -10.92 -1.74 -9.15
CA ILE A 107 -10.80 -2.13 -7.74
C ILE A 107 -11.93 -3.09 -7.37
N ASN A 108 -11.59 -4.27 -6.85
CA ASN A 108 -12.54 -5.30 -6.38
C ASN A 108 -13.62 -5.67 -7.42
N LYS A 109 -13.28 -5.61 -8.71
CA LYS A 109 -14.17 -5.89 -9.83
C LYS A 109 -13.69 -7.12 -10.61
N GLU A 110 -14.54 -7.63 -11.49
CA GLU A 110 -14.18 -8.70 -12.42
C GLU A 110 -12.89 -8.36 -13.19
N LEU A 111 -12.01 -9.36 -13.29
CA LEU A 111 -10.71 -9.26 -13.93
C LEU A 111 -10.86 -8.88 -15.42
N ARG A 112 -10.03 -7.92 -15.87
CA ARG A 112 -9.86 -7.62 -17.31
C ARG A 112 -8.39 -7.59 -17.70
N GLU A 113 -8.05 -8.19 -18.84
CA GLU A 113 -6.65 -8.33 -19.28
C GLU A 113 -5.98 -7.00 -19.66
N ASN A 114 -6.75 -6.07 -20.22
CA ASN A 114 -6.29 -4.73 -20.58
C ASN A 114 -6.50 -3.70 -19.46
N ALA A 115 -6.77 -4.15 -18.23
CA ALA A 115 -6.89 -3.28 -17.07
C ALA A 115 -5.77 -3.57 -16.06
N ILE A 116 -5.54 -2.62 -15.16
CA ILE A 116 -4.81 -2.85 -13.92
C ILE A 116 -5.86 -3.25 -12.87
N ASN A 117 -5.74 -4.46 -12.32
CA ASN A 117 -6.75 -5.03 -11.43
C ASN A 117 -6.21 -5.02 -10.00
N ILE A 118 -6.90 -4.35 -9.08
CA ILE A 118 -6.50 -4.20 -7.67
C ILE A 118 -7.56 -4.88 -6.81
N TYR A 119 -7.12 -5.75 -5.91
CA TYR A 119 -8.00 -6.50 -5.03
C TYR A 119 -7.64 -6.34 -3.56
N PHE A 120 -8.62 -6.00 -2.73
CA PHE A 120 -8.49 -5.85 -1.29
C PHE A 120 -9.24 -6.97 -0.56
N PHE A 121 -8.51 -7.83 0.14
CA PHE A 121 -9.08 -8.93 0.92
C PHE A 121 -8.80 -8.78 2.41
N ASN A 122 -9.52 -9.56 3.21
CA ASN A 122 -9.28 -9.69 4.64
C ASN A 122 -8.60 -11.04 4.92
N SER A 123 -7.35 -10.98 5.42
CA SER A 123 -6.51 -12.15 5.71
C SER A 123 -6.96 -13.00 6.91
N ASP A 124 -7.95 -12.54 7.69
CA ASP A 124 -8.54 -13.34 8.76
C ASP A 124 -9.42 -14.49 8.23
N ARG A 125 -9.64 -14.55 6.91
CA ARG A 125 -10.23 -15.67 6.20
C ARG A 125 -9.08 -16.53 5.66
N SER A 126 -8.94 -17.78 6.11
CA SER A 126 -7.91 -18.70 5.63
C SER A 126 -7.94 -18.79 4.10
N THR A 127 -6.90 -18.28 3.43
CA THR A 127 -6.93 -18.04 1.98
C THR A 127 -5.65 -18.53 1.29
N PRO A 128 -5.67 -18.74 -0.03
CA PRO A 128 -4.46 -18.86 -0.82
C PRO A 128 -3.61 -17.57 -0.83
N PHE A 129 -3.99 -16.54 -0.07
CA PHE A 129 -3.33 -15.25 0.02
C PHE A 129 -2.56 -15.04 1.32
N ASP A 130 -2.34 -16.09 2.11
CA ASP A 130 -1.61 -16.00 3.39
C ASP A 130 -0.20 -15.39 3.24
N ASP A 131 0.48 -15.63 2.10
CA ASP A 131 1.79 -15.03 1.80
C ASP A 131 1.72 -13.50 1.55
N TYR A 132 0.53 -12.94 1.35
CA TYR A 132 0.28 -11.50 1.17
C TYR A 132 -0.29 -10.83 2.41
N LYS A 133 -0.36 -11.54 3.55
CA LYS A 133 -0.85 -11.00 4.81
C LYS A 133 -0.05 -9.75 5.22
N ASP A 134 -0.77 -8.73 5.67
CA ASP A 134 -0.26 -7.41 6.03
C ASP A 134 0.61 -6.79 4.92
N ASN A 135 0.28 -7.07 3.64
CA ASN A 135 1.00 -6.50 2.51
C ASN A 135 0.13 -6.14 1.29
N CYS A 136 0.70 -5.38 0.37
CA CYS A 136 0.27 -5.28 -1.03
C CYS A 136 1.37 -5.85 -1.92
N ALA A 137 0.99 -6.49 -3.03
CA ALA A 137 1.95 -7.04 -3.98
C ALA A 137 1.36 -7.16 -5.40
N TYR A 138 2.17 -6.82 -6.39
CA TYR A 138 1.96 -7.19 -7.78
C TYR A 138 2.29 -8.67 -8.03
N LEU A 139 1.35 -9.40 -8.66
CA LEU A 139 1.47 -10.84 -8.92
C LEU A 139 2.27 -11.20 -10.17
N GLY A 140 2.81 -10.27 -10.94
CA GLY A 140 3.63 -10.61 -12.12
C GLY A 140 2.85 -11.15 -13.32
N PHE A 141 1.54 -11.34 -13.19
CA PHE A 141 0.66 -11.81 -14.27
C PHE A 141 -0.67 -11.06 -14.26
N LYS A 142 -1.26 -10.88 -15.45
CA LYS A 142 -2.56 -10.23 -15.69
C LYS A 142 -2.76 -8.87 -15.01
N ASN A 143 -1.66 -8.16 -14.73
CA ASN A 143 -1.64 -6.83 -14.11
C ASN A 143 -2.43 -6.80 -12.78
N ILE A 144 -2.29 -7.86 -11.98
CA ILE A 144 -3.03 -8.02 -10.72
C ILE A 144 -2.20 -7.53 -9.54
N VAL A 145 -2.76 -6.62 -8.77
CA VAL A 145 -2.31 -6.22 -7.43
C VAL A 145 -3.24 -6.83 -6.40
N ILE A 146 -2.67 -7.50 -5.39
CA ILE A 146 -3.40 -8.02 -4.23
C ILE A 146 -2.94 -7.26 -3.00
N CYS A 147 -3.90 -6.80 -2.20
CA CYS A 147 -3.68 -6.04 -0.98
C CYS A 147 -4.46 -6.64 0.19
N ASP A 148 -3.78 -6.91 1.29
CA ASP A 148 -4.43 -7.17 2.56
C ASP A 148 -4.95 -5.85 3.14
N ILE A 149 -6.24 -5.83 3.45
CA ILE A 149 -6.89 -4.70 4.10
C ILE A 149 -6.29 -4.39 5.47
N ASN A 150 -5.69 -5.37 6.14
CA ASN A 150 -5.01 -5.16 7.41
C ASN A 150 -3.74 -4.33 7.26
N LEU A 151 -3.01 -4.43 6.13
CA LEU A 151 -1.97 -3.45 5.82
C LEU A 151 -2.58 -2.05 5.83
N ILE A 152 -3.66 -1.84 5.08
CA ILE A 152 -4.29 -0.52 4.97
C ILE A 152 -4.77 -0.01 6.33
N ARG A 153 -5.36 -0.87 7.16
CA ARG A 153 -5.77 -0.52 8.53
C ARG A 153 -4.57 -0.12 9.39
N ASN A 154 -3.45 -0.82 9.26
CA ASN A 154 -2.23 -0.54 10.01
C ASN A 154 -1.55 0.75 9.55
N VAL A 155 -1.38 0.95 8.24
CA VAL A 155 -0.70 2.13 7.67
C VAL A 155 -1.56 3.38 7.73
N SER A 156 -2.88 3.23 7.66
CA SER A 156 -3.78 4.37 7.76
C SER A 156 -3.82 4.96 9.17
N LEU A 157 -3.26 4.27 10.17
CA LEU A 157 -3.29 4.66 11.58
C LEU A 157 -4.68 5.07 12.09
N VAL A 158 -5.76 4.72 11.37
CA VAL A 158 -7.09 5.26 11.63
C VAL A 158 -7.51 4.93 13.05
N SER A 159 -7.28 3.69 13.50
CA SER A 159 -7.58 3.30 14.87
C SER A 159 -6.71 4.02 15.90
N TYR A 160 -5.41 4.23 15.61
CA TYR A 160 -4.53 4.97 16.51
C TYR A 160 -4.97 6.43 16.65
N ILE A 161 -5.24 7.09 15.53
CA ILE A 161 -5.76 8.46 15.45
C ILE A 161 -7.09 8.54 16.20
N GLU A 162 -8.01 7.61 15.94
CA GLU A 162 -9.30 7.58 16.62
C GLU A 162 -9.11 7.45 18.14
N ASN A 163 -8.24 6.56 18.59
CA ASN A 163 -7.96 6.36 20.01
C ASN A 163 -7.26 7.58 20.65
N GLU A 164 -6.28 8.19 19.97
CA GLU A 164 -5.57 9.38 20.46
C GLU A 164 -6.52 10.57 20.60
N LEU A 165 -7.43 10.73 19.62
CA LEU A 165 -8.49 11.70 19.67
C LEU A 165 -9.45 11.43 20.82
N GLU A 166 -9.88 10.19 21.02
CA GLU A 166 -10.75 9.82 22.17
C GLU A 166 -10.07 10.10 23.50
N SER A 167 -8.79 9.77 23.65
CA SER A 167 -8.04 9.99 24.90
C SER A 167 -7.79 11.47 25.18
N THR A 168 -7.50 12.26 24.14
CA THR A 168 -7.21 13.70 24.29
C THR A 168 -8.45 14.50 24.69
N LEU A 169 -9.64 13.96 24.41
CA LEU A 169 -10.89 14.69 24.57
C LEU A 169 -11.68 14.31 25.83
N GLU A 170 -11.07 13.57 26.77
CA GLU A 170 -11.50 13.30 28.16
C GLU A 170 -13.03 13.36 28.38
N GLY A 171 -13.78 12.45 27.74
CA GLY A 171 -15.21 12.27 28.01
C GLY A 171 -16.15 13.31 27.40
N GLN A 172 -15.66 14.31 26.66
CA GLN A 172 -16.52 15.14 25.81
C GLN A 172 -16.91 14.35 24.56
N HIS A 173 -18.20 14.39 24.19
CA HIS A 173 -18.64 13.80 22.93
C HIS A 173 -17.90 14.47 21.76
N PHE A 174 -17.08 13.68 21.04
CA PHE A 174 -16.25 14.16 19.93
C PHE A 174 -17.01 15.03 18.92
N SER A 175 -18.26 14.66 18.63
CA SER A 175 -19.16 15.43 17.77
C SER A 175 -19.35 16.86 18.27
N THR A 176 -19.55 17.04 19.57
CA THR A 176 -19.72 18.35 20.21
C THR A 176 -18.48 19.23 20.09
N ILE A 177 -17.28 18.66 20.12
CA ILE A 177 -16.05 19.44 19.93
C ILE A 177 -15.89 19.85 18.48
N LEU A 178 -16.12 18.94 17.53
CA LEU A 178 -16.05 19.26 16.10
C LEU A 178 -17.05 20.35 15.70
N ASP A 179 -18.25 20.33 16.29
CA ASP A 179 -19.29 21.32 16.02
C ASP A 179 -18.93 22.70 16.60
N ASN A 180 -18.30 22.73 17.77
CA ASN A 180 -17.97 23.98 18.46
C ASN A 180 -16.58 24.55 18.13
N LYS A 181 -15.69 23.77 17.51
CA LYS A 181 -14.31 24.20 17.18
C LYS A 181 -13.92 23.85 15.73
N PRO A 182 -14.33 24.67 14.74
CA PRO A 182 -14.04 24.43 13.32
C PRO A 182 -12.54 24.32 12.98
N SER A 183 -11.67 25.02 13.72
CA SER A 183 -10.21 24.92 13.57
C SER A 183 -9.68 23.54 13.96
N PHE A 184 -10.20 22.96 15.04
CA PHE A 184 -9.84 21.62 15.50
C PHE A 184 -10.24 20.55 14.47
N ARG A 185 -11.41 20.70 13.84
CA ARG A 185 -11.88 19.83 12.75
C ARG A 185 -10.92 19.82 11.55
N LYS A 186 -10.41 20.99 11.16
CA LYS A 186 -9.41 21.12 10.10
C LYS A 186 -8.09 20.44 10.49
N LEU A 187 -7.68 20.60 11.75
CA LEU A 187 -6.44 20.02 12.28
C LEU A 187 -6.48 18.49 12.27
N VAL A 188 -7.60 17.88 12.69
CA VAL A 188 -7.79 16.42 12.64
C VAL A 188 -7.74 15.87 11.23
N LEU A 189 -8.46 16.50 10.28
CA LEU A 189 -8.49 16.05 8.89
C LEU A 189 -7.14 16.17 8.20
N LEU A 190 -6.46 17.29 8.37
CA LEU A 190 -5.16 17.52 7.76
C LEU A 190 -4.09 16.63 8.41
N ARG A 191 -3.95 16.63 9.74
CA ARG A 191 -2.85 15.92 10.44
C ARG A 191 -2.91 14.42 10.37
N HIS A 192 -4.09 13.84 10.30
CA HIS A 192 -4.21 12.43 10.59
C HIS A 192 -4.76 11.65 9.41
N LEU A 193 -5.80 12.17 8.77
CA LEU A 193 -6.49 11.45 7.70
C LEU A 193 -5.85 11.67 6.32
N GLY A 194 -5.28 12.86 6.09
CA GLY A 194 -4.48 13.16 4.91
C GLY A 194 -3.27 12.21 4.77
N PRO A 195 -2.41 12.09 5.79
CA PRO A 195 -1.25 11.19 5.74
C PRO A 195 -1.57 9.74 5.41
N ALA A 196 -2.53 9.17 6.13
CA ALA A 196 -3.04 7.83 5.93
C ALA A 196 -3.44 7.54 4.47
N HIS A 197 -4.16 8.49 3.87
CA HIS A 197 -4.59 8.38 2.49
C HIS A 197 -3.42 8.37 1.52
N ASN A 198 -2.50 9.31 1.70
CA ASN A 198 -1.35 9.49 0.83
C ASN A 198 -0.41 8.28 0.87
N VAL A 199 -0.19 7.68 2.04
CA VAL A 199 0.65 6.47 2.12
C VAL A 199 -0.03 5.27 1.48
N MET A 200 -1.33 5.10 1.64
CA MET A 200 -2.06 4.06 0.90
C MET A 200 -1.97 4.27 -0.62
N LEU A 201 -2.15 5.50 -1.11
CA LEU A 201 -1.99 5.82 -2.53
C LEU A 201 -0.56 5.52 -3.02
N TRP A 202 0.46 5.80 -2.21
CA TRP A 202 1.83 5.44 -2.52
C TRP A 202 2.05 3.94 -2.60
N VAL A 203 1.54 3.16 -1.65
CA VAL A 203 1.61 1.68 -1.68
C VAL A 203 0.98 1.15 -2.97
N ILE A 204 -0.22 1.61 -3.31
CA ILE A 204 -0.92 1.17 -4.53
C ILE A 204 -0.16 1.62 -5.78
N GLY A 205 0.25 2.88 -5.84
CA GLY A 205 1.01 3.43 -6.95
C GLY A 205 2.34 2.72 -7.16
N HIS A 206 2.98 2.26 -6.09
CA HIS A 206 4.20 1.49 -6.17
C HIS A 206 3.97 0.14 -6.87
N GLU A 207 2.92 -0.60 -6.50
CA GLU A 207 2.57 -1.84 -7.20
C GLU A 207 2.20 -1.60 -8.67
N ILE A 208 1.54 -0.49 -8.96
CA ILE A 208 1.27 -0.05 -10.34
C ILE A 208 2.59 0.25 -11.08
N GLY A 209 3.57 0.83 -10.39
CA GLY A 209 4.91 1.07 -10.93
C GLY A 209 5.58 -0.21 -11.38
N HIS A 210 5.51 -1.29 -10.59
CA HIS A 210 6.00 -2.61 -10.99
C HIS A 210 5.30 -3.13 -12.25
N ILE A 211 3.99 -2.95 -12.36
CA ILE A 211 3.23 -3.33 -13.57
C ILE A 211 3.68 -2.52 -14.78
N ALA A 212 3.78 -1.20 -14.63
CA ALA A 212 4.10 -0.27 -15.71
C ALA A 212 5.50 -0.52 -16.27
N SER A 213 6.50 -0.70 -15.40
CA SER A 213 7.90 -0.98 -15.75
C SER A 213 8.16 -2.43 -16.15
N GLY A 214 7.15 -3.31 -16.12
CA GLY A 214 7.31 -4.71 -16.54
C GLY A 214 8.20 -5.54 -15.61
N HIS A 215 8.27 -5.17 -14.32
CA HIS A 215 9.03 -5.91 -13.31
C HIS A 215 8.49 -7.34 -13.19
N LYS A 216 9.37 -8.33 -12.96
CA LYS A 216 8.96 -9.74 -12.81
C LYS A 216 8.66 -10.06 -11.34
N THR A 217 7.78 -11.04 -11.11
CA THR A 217 7.41 -11.52 -9.76
C THR A 217 8.55 -12.13 -8.93
N GLY A 218 9.66 -12.45 -9.58
CA GLY A 218 10.72 -13.30 -9.02
C GLY A 218 11.52 -12.69 -7.87
N HIS A 219 11.29 -11.43 -7.50
CA HIS A 219 12.11 -10.76 -6.49
C HIS A 219 11.61 -10.91 -5.05
N PHE A 220 10.45 -11.53 -4.84
CA PHE A 220 9.61 -11.20 -3.69
C PHE A 220 8.92 -12.40 -3.01
N ALA A 221 9.24 -13.63 -3.37
CA ALA A 221 8.71 -14.78 -2.64
C ALA A 221 9.79 -15.84 -2.52
N GLU A 222 10.83 -15.57 -1.72
CA GLU A 222 11.69 -16.66 -1.31
C GLU A 222 10.91 -17.61 -0.39
N ALA A 223 10.88 -18.88 -0.76
CA ALA A 223 10.12 -19.95 -0.11
C ALA A 223 10.59 -20.29 1.32
N ASN A 224 11.61 -19.62 1.84
CA ASN A 224 12.25 -19.96 3.11
C ASN A 224 11.92 -18.91 4.17
N GLY A 225 11.21 -19.35 5.22
CA GLY A 225 10.57 -18.52 6.23
C GLY A 225 11.43 -17.54 7.02
N PHE A 226 10.73 -16.77 7.84
CA PHE A 226 11.06 -15.54 8.59
C PHE A 226 12.29 -15.53 9.53
N SER A 227 13.33 -16.34 9.34
CA SER A 227 14.40 -16.51 10.33
C SER A 227 15.75 -15.89 9.99
N LYS A 228 15.88 -15.09 8.91
CA LYS A 228 17.12 -14.34 8.64
C LYS A 228 16.83 -12.86 8.41
N ILE A 229 17.70 -12.02 8.96
CA ILE A 229 17.80 -10.60 8.60
C ILE A 229 18.04 -10.57 7.08
N MET A 230 16.98 -10.32 6.31
CA MET A 230 17.08 -10.26 4.85
C MET A 230 17.93 -9.05 4.47
N GLN A 231 19.11 -9.31 3.93
CA GLN A 231 19.76 -8.35 3.06
C GLN A 231 18.99 -8.41 1.73
N PHE A 232 18.24 -7.35 1.43
CA PHE A 232 17.64 -7.21 0.10
C PHE A 232 18.78 -7.12 -0.91
N PRO A 233 18.84 -8.00 -1.92
CA PRO A 233 19.88 -7.93 -2.95
C PRO A 233 19.88 -6.53 -3.57
N GLU A 234 21.06 -5.94 -3.78
CA GLU A 234 21.18 -4.59 -4.36
C GLU A 234 20.43 -4.48 -5.71
N GLU A 235 20.42 -5.55 -6.51
CA GLU A 235 19.69 -5.62 -7.79
C GLU A 235 18.17 -5.44 -7.64
N THR A 236 17.58 -5.79 -6.49
CA THR A 236 16.15 -5.57 -6.21
C THR A 236 15.87 -4.14 -5.74
N ALA A 237 16.88 -3.43 -5.26
CA ALA A 237 16.72 -2.08 -4.72
C ALA A 237 16.40 -1.07 -5.83
N ASP A 238 17.04 -1.18 -6.99
CA ASP A 238 16.78 -0.27 -8.11
C ASP A 238 15.34 -0.38 -8.63
N LEU A 239 14.80 -1.60 -8.70
CA LEU A 239 13.43 -1.86 -9.12
C LEU A 239 12.41 -1.28 -8.14
N GLU A 240 12.67 -1.40 -6.83
CA GLU A 240 11.83 -0.81 -5.77
C GLU A 240 11.89 0.73 -5.80
N ILE A 241 13.08 1.29 -6.02
CA ILE A 241 13.28 2.74 -6.17
C ILE A 241 12.51 3.26 -7.40
N GLU A 242 12.57 2.55 -8.52
CA GLU A 242 11.83 2.91 -9.73
C GLU A 242 10.31 2.92 -9.49
N ALA A 243 9.79 1.88 -8.84
CA ALA A 243 8.38 1.79 -8.49
C ALA A 243 7.96 2.88 -7.49
N ASP A 244 8.79 3.23 -6.51
CA ASP A 244 8.55 4.35 -5.60
C ASP A 244 8.57 5.70 -6.33
N GLN A 245 9.47 5.90 -7.29
CA GLN A 245 9.49 7.10 -8.13
C GLN A 245 8.26 7.20 -9.03
N PHE A 246 7.77 6.07 -9.54
CA PHE A 246 6.51 6.01 -10.27
C PHE A 246 5.34 6.49 -9.40
N ALA A 247 5.22 5.93 -8.20
CA ALA A 247 4.18 6.28 -7.24
C ALA A 247 4.23 7.79 -6.90
N PHE A 248 5.44 8.32 -6.72
CA PHE A 248 5.66 9.74 -6.46
C PHE A 248 5.20 10.65 -7.61
N LYS A 249 5.59 10.32 -8.84
CA LYS A 249 5.23 11.10 -10.03
C LYS A 249 3.72 11.13 -10.26
N SER A 250 3.03 10.05 -9.88
CA SER A 250 1.57 9.89 -10.00
C SER A 250 0.77 10.82 -9.11
N PHE A 251 1.37 11.42 -8.06
CA PHE A 251 0.69 12.46 -7.27
C PHE A 251 0.38 13.73 -8.08
N GLY A 252 0.97 13.91 -9.26
CA GLY A 252 0.64 15.03 -10.14
C GLY A 252 1.38 16.31 -9.77
N ASN A 253 0.68 17.29 -9.22
CA ASN A 253 1.21 18.63 -8.94
C ASN A 253 2.12 18.71 -7.69
N THR A 254 2.64 19.90 -7.41
CA THR A 254 3.60 20.12 -6.32
C THR A 254 2.93 20.02 -4.95
N GLU A 255 1.70 20.51 -4.82
CA GLU A 255 0.93 20.58 -3.59
C GLU A 255 0.57 19.18 -3.07
N THR A 256 0.15 18.29 -3.96
CA THR A 256 -0.20 16.90 -3.63
C THR A 256 1.05 16.09 -3.27
N ARG A 257 2.17 16.32 -3.97
CA ARG A 257 3.48 15.77 -3.60
C ARG A 257 3.94 16.25 -2.22
N ALA A 258 3.73 17.52 -1.90
CA ALA A 258 4.02 18.07 -0.57
C ALA A 258 3.16 17.43 0.53
N ALA A 259 1.87 17.24 0.28
CA ALA A 259 0.98 16.54 1.21
C ALA A 259 1.45 15.10 1.45
N PHE A 260 1.87 14.41 0.40
CA PHE A 260 2.50 13.09 0.50
C PHE A 260 3.83 13.11 1.26
N PHE A 261 4.67 14.13 1.09
CA PHE A 261 5.90 14.25 1.88
C PHE A 261 5.65 14.31 3.36
N TRP A 262 4.71 15.17 3.73
CA TRP A 262 4.32 15.29 5.12
C TRP A 262 3.72 13.98 5.64
N ALA A 263 2.95 13.27 4.81
CA ALA A 263 2.44 11.94 5.16
C ALA A 263 3.52 10.94 5.52
N ILE A 264 4.54 10.82 4.67
CA ILE A 264 5.69 9.94 4.87
C ILE A 264 6.44 10.32 6.15
N HIS A 265 6.63 11.62 6.39
CA HIS A 265 7.31 12.13 7.57
C HIS A 265 6.56 11.78 8.87
N GLU A 266 5.26 12.06 8.93
CA GLU A 266 4.42 11.73 10.09
C GLU A 266 4.42 10.23 10.38
N MET A 267 4.24 9.40 9.34
CA MET A 267 4.25 7.96 9.50
C MET A 267 5.60 7.39 9.94
N THR A 268 6.69 7.92 9.38
CA THR A 268 8.05 7.52 9.79
C THR A 268 8.29 7.88 11.26
N THR A 269 7.90 9.09 11.66
CA THR A 269 7.99 9.55 13.05
C THR A 269 7.18 8.64 13.98
N HIS A 270 5.93 8.34 13.60
CA HIS A 270 5.05 7.47 14.37
C HIS A 270 5.65 6.08 14.58
N GLU A 271 6.12 5.44 13.50
CA GLU A 271 6.70 4.11 13.58
C GLU A 271 8.00 4.09 14.40
N ILE A 272 8.85 5.11 14.29
CA ILE A 272 10.04 5.26 15.14
C ILE A 272 9.64 5.40 16.62
N ASN A 273 8.69 6.28 16.92
CA ASN A 273 8.20 6.51 18.28
C ASN A 273 7.63 5.23 18.90
N LYS A 274 6.86 4.45 18.13
CA LYS A 274 6.34 3.14 18.54
C LYS A 274 7.45 2.16 18.88
N GLN A 275 8.51 2.09 18.07
CA GLN A 275 9.67 1.23 18.33
C GLN A 275 10.46 1.67 19.57
N LEU A 276 10.55 2.97 19.84
CA LEU A 276 11.23 3.50 21.03
C LEU A 276 10.43 3.29 22.30
N LEU A 277 9.11 3.50 22.24
CA LEU A 277 8.19 3.17 23.32
C LEU A 277 8.28 1.70 23.71
N ALA A 278 8.31 0.79 22.74
CA ALA A 278 8.49 -0.64 22.98
C ALA A 278 9.81 -0.98 23.69
N LYS A 279 10.81 -0.09 23.61
CA LYS A 279 12.10 -0.17 24.30
C LYS A 279 12.14 0.64 25.61
N GLY A 280 11.03 1.22 26.05
CA GLY A 280 10.95 2.05 27.25
C GLY A 280 11.66 3.41 27.14
N LYS A 281 11.93 3.90 25.92
CA LYS A 281 12.58 5.21 25.67
C LYS A 281 11.54 6.34 25.53
N LYS A 282 11.96 7.59 25.79
CA LYS A 282 11.11 8.80 25.65
C LYS A 282 10.69 9.06 24.19
N LEU A 283 9.53 9.68 24.05
CA LEU A 283 8.72 9.82 22.82
C LEU A 283 9.04 10.98 21.89
N ASP A 284 9.97 11.87 22.25
CA ASP A 284 10.17 13.11 21.51
C ASP A 284 11.43 13.02 20.64
N VAL A 285 11.29 12.34 19.50
CA VAL A 285 12.39 12.16 18.55
C VAL A 285 12.39 13.32 17.57
N ASN A 286 13.42 14.15 17.64
CA ASN A 286 13.81 14.95 16.49
C ASN A 286 14.44 14.02 15.44
N LEU A 287 13.76 13.77 14.32
CA LEU A 287 14.28 12.92 13.24
C LEU A 287 15.65 13.39 12.72
N LYS A 288 16.00 14.67 12.88
CA LYS A 288 17.31 15.20 12.49
C LYS A 288 18.46 14.72 13.38
N ASP A 289 18.18 14.39 14.64
CA ASP A 289 19.19 14.04 15.66
C ASP A 289 19.13 12.54 16.06
N PHE A 290 18.28 11.76 15.39
CA PHE A 290 18.04 10.37 15.72
C PHE A 290 19.17 9.45 15.21
N ASN A 291 19.93 8.86 16.14
CA ASN A 291 21.06 7.94 15.85
C ASN A 291 20.87 6.52 16.43
N ASP A 292 19.72 6.22 17.03
CA ASP A 292 19.47 4.90 17.64
C ASP A 292 19.22 3.82 16.57
N PRO A 293 19.72 2.58 16.76
CA PRO A 293 19.43 1.49 15.85
C PRO A 293 17.94 1.09 15.90
N ILE A 294 17.28 1.15 14.74
CA ILE A 294 15.91 0.67 14.55
C ILE A 294 15.98 -0.80 14.12
N LEU A 295 15.32 -1.67 14.89
CA LEU A 295 15.14 -3.06 14.50
C LEU A 295 13.91 -3.15 13.60
N LEU A 296 14.11 -3.53 12.34
CA LEU A 296 13.03 -3.71 11.38
C LEU A 296 12.58 -5.17 11.43
N LYS A 297 11.34 -5.41 11.84
CA LYS A 297 10.74 -6.75 11.73
C LYS A 297 10.39 -7.01 10.27
N VAL A 298 10.92 -8.08 9.71
CA VAL A 298 10.49 -8.57 8.39
C VAL A 298 9.13 -9.20 8.57
N ILE A 299 8.08 -8.50 8.12
CA ILE A 299 6.68 -8.94 8.22
C ILE A 299 6.16 -9.52 6.90
N SER A 300 6.84 -9.25 5.80
CA SER A 300 6.49 -9.72 4.47
C SER A 300 7.68 -10.38 3.78
N LYS A 301 7.40 -11.41 2.98
CA LYS A 301 8.38 -12.01 2.07
C LYS A 301 8.52 -11.22 0.78
N THR A 302 7.55 -10.34 0.47
CA THR A 302 7.39 -9.73 -0.84
C THR A 302 7.87 -8.30 -0.98
N HIS A 303 8.07 -7.56 0.10
CA HIS A 303 8.71 -6.25 0.01
C HIS A 303 9.58 -6.00 1.24
N PRO A 304 10.57 -5.10 1.13
CA PRO A 304 11.25 -4.58 2.30
C PRO A 304 10.26 -4.02 3.32
N PRO A 305 10.54 -4.14 4.64
CA PRO A 305 9.66 -3.60 5.66
C PRO A 305 9.28 -2.15 5.35
N MET A 306 8.00 -1.81 5.43
CA MET A 306 7.50 -0.49 5.05
C MET A 306 8.31 0.64 5.67
N LEU A 307 8.66 0.56 6.97
CA LEU A 307 9.49 1.55 7.64
C LEU A 307 10.87 1.74 6.99
N LYS A 308 11.50 0.66 6.49
CA LYS A 308 12.75 0.73 5.75
C LYS A 308 12.58 1.53 4.46
N ARG A 309 11.49 1.28 3.75
CA ARG A 309 11.17 1.97 2.49
C ARG A 309 10.82 3.43 2.73
N LEU A 310 9.98 3.73 3.72
CA LEU A 310 9.66 5.09 4.15
C LEU A 310 10.93 5.89 4.46
N LEU A 311 11.88 5.30 5.20
CA LEU A 311 13.17 5.93 5.51
C LEU A 311 14.05 6.12 4.27
N ALA A 312 14.23 5.08 3.45
CA ALA A 312 15.04 5.16 2.24
C ALA A 312 14.49 6.19 1.25
N PHE A 313 13.18 6.19 1.07
CA PHE A 313 12.46 7.10 0.20
C PHE A 313 12.50 8.54 0.74
N GLY A 314 12.27 8.73 2.05
CA GLY A 314 12.41 10.04 2.70
C GLY A 314 13.82 10.63 2.53
N VAL A 315 14.87 9.81 2.65
CA VAL A 315 16.25 10.23 2.38
C VAL A 315 16.47 10.55 0.89
N ALA A 316 15.96 9.71 0.00
CA ALA A 316 16.10 9.88 -1.45
C ALA A 316 15.46 11.19 -1.92
N ILE A 317 14.27 11.51 -1.40
CA ILE A 317 13.67 12.81 -1.68
C ILE A 317 14.50 13.91 -1.08
N ASN A 318 14.84 13.86 0.20
CA ASN A 318 15.55 14.98 0.84
C ASN A 318 16.84 15.37 0.08
N ARG A 319 17.47 14.41 -0.61
CA ARG A 319 18.63 14.63 -1.48
C ARG A 319 18.29 15.20 -2.87
N ASN A 320 17.15 14.82 -3.44
CA ASN A 320 16.71 15.22 -4.79
C ASN A 320 15.76 16.42 -4.80
N SER A 321 15.22 16.79 -3.65
CA SER A 321 14.30 17.90 -3.48
C SER A 321 15.05 19.22 -3.51
N SER A 322 14.94 19.93 -4.63
CA SER A 322 14.93 21.41 -4.64
C SER A 322 13.66 21.97 -3.98
N PHE A 323 13.14 21.31 -2.94
CA PHE A 323 12.13 21.92 -2.08
C PHE A 323 12.89 22.99 -1.32
N ASN A 324 12.81 24.22 -1.84
CA ASN A 324 13.46 25.40 -1.29
C ASN A 324 13.24 25.43 0.24
N ALA A 325 14.26 25.81 1.00
CA ALA A 325 14.19 25.90 2.46
C ALA A 325 12.93 26.68 2.90
N ASP A 326 12.53 27.70 2.14
CA ASP A 326 11.29 28.48 2.29
C ASP A 326 10.01 27.63 2.33
N TYR A 327 9.95 26.49 1.65
CA TYR A 327 8.75 25.66 1.58
C TYR A 327 8.61 24.77 2.81
N LEU A 328 9.72 24.16 3.26
CA LEU A 328 9.78 23.48 4.55
C LEU A 328 9.60 24.46 5.70
N GLU A 329 10.09 25.69 5.55
CA GLU A 329 9.85 26.79 6.49
C GLU A 329 8.38 27.20 6.52
N LYS A 330 7.70 27.33 5.38
CA LYS A 330 6.23 27.55 5.33
C LYS A 330 5.40 26.43 5.94
N ILE A 331 5.80 25.17 5.75
CA ILE A 331 5.15 24.03 6.43
C ILE A 331 5.38 24.14 7.94
N ASN A 332 6.60 24.47 8.37
CA ASN A 332 6.97 24.67 9.78
C ASN A 332 6.32 25.91 10.41
N GLU A 333 6.12 27.00 9.66
CA GLU A 333 5.42 28.21 10.09
C GLU A 333 3.93 27.94 10.28
N ASN A 334 3.30 27.24 9.33
CA ASN A 334 1.91 26.80 9.46
C ASN A 334 1.69 25.81 10.60
N THR A 335 2.73 25.10 11.04
CA THR A 335 2.69 24.23 12.24
C THR A 335 3.15 24.93 13.52
N ARG A 336 3.94 26.01 13.45
CA ARG A 336 4.35 26.86 14.58
C ARG A 336 3.31 27.89 14.99
N LEU A 337 2.50 28.38 14.06
CA LEU A 337 1.42 29.34 14.34
C LEU A 337 0.29 28.76 15.22
N GLU A 338 0.34 27.47 15.58
CA GLU A 338 -0.72 26.79 16.33
C GLU A 338 -0.21 25.97 17.54
N ARG A 339 1.03 26.20 18.02
CA ARG A 339 1.40 25.93 19.43
C ARG A 339 1.14 27.20 20.24
#